data_AF-A0A536E965-F1
#
_entry.id   AF-A0A536E965-F1
#
_cell.length_a   1.000
_cell.length_b   1.000
_cell.length_c   1.000
_cell.angle_alpha   90.00
_cell.angle_beta   90.00
_cell.angle_gamma   90.00
#
_symmetry.space_group_name_H-M   'P 1'
#
loop_
_entity.id
_entity.type
_entity.pdbx_description
1 polymer ?
#
loop_
_entity_poly.entity_id
_entity_poly.type
_entity_poly.pdbx_seq_one_letter_code
_entity_poly.pdbx_strand_id
1 'polypeptide(L)'
;MTKHMTGTRKEWLAARLELLKAEKELTRRSDELARRRQELPWVLIDKEYRFETEEGGASLADLFRGRSQLLVYHFMFGPDYKAGCPSCSA
;
A
#
# COMPACT_ATOMS: atom_id res chain seq x y z
N MET A 1 -31.16 -14.74 22.25
CA MET A 1 -30.51 -15.44 21.13
C MET A 1 -30.91 -14.73 19.85
N THR A 2 -29.98 -14.07 19.17
CA THR A 2 -30.25 -13.41 17.89
C THR A 2 -30.58 -14.47 16.84
N LYS A 3 -31.78 -14.40 16.26
CA LYS A 3 -32.23 -15.33 15.24
C LYS A 3 -31.51 -14.99 13.93
N HIS A 4 -30.61 -15.86 13.49
CA HIS A 4 -29.97 -15.70 12.19
C HIS A 4 -30.97 -16.02 11.07
N MET A 5 -31.01 -15.19 10.04
CA MET A 5 -31.74 -15.53 8.82
C MET A 5 -31.03 -16.71 8.14
N THR A 6 -31.73 -17.83 8.02
CA THR A 6 -31.28 -19.00 7.28
C THR A 6 -32.01 -19.05 5.94
N GLY A 7 -31.33 -19.45 4.88
CA GLY A 7 -31.89 -19.58 3.54
C GLY A 7 -31.42 -20.86 2.87
N THR A 8 -32.14 -21.27 1.84
CA THR A 8 -31.76 -22.41 0.98
C THR A 8 -30.50 -22.10 0.17
N ARG A 9 -29.87 -23.14 -0.39
CA ARG A 9 -28.70 -22.97 -1.26
C ARG A 9 -28.96 -22.04 -2.46
N LYS A 10 -30.18 -22.08 -3.02
CA LYS A 10 -30.59 -21.27 -4.17
C LYS A 10 -30.73 -19.80 -3.79
N GLU A 11 -31.39 -19.51 -2.67
CA GLU A 11 -31.53 -18.14 -2.15
C GLU A 11 -30.16 -17.54 -1.79
N TRP A 12 -29.30 -18.33 -1.15
CA TRP A 12 -27.93 -17.91 -0.85
C TRP A 12 -27.14 -17.59 -2.12
N LEU A 13 -27.23 -18.42 -3.17
CA LEU A 13 -26.48 -18.19 -4.41
C LEU A 13 -26.94 -16.89 -5.10
N ALA A 14 -28.25 -16.65 -5.15
CA ALA A 14 -28.79 -15.41 -5.71
C ALA A 14 -28.26 -14.19 -4.93
N ALA A 15 -28.36 -14.21 -3.60
CA ALA A 15 -27.83 -13.13 -2.76
C ALA A 15 -26.31 -12.94 -2.91
N ARG A 16 -25.54 -14.03 -3.02
CA ARG A 16 -24.08 -13.98 -3.19
C ARG A 16 -23.68 -13.35 -4.51
N LEU A 17 -24.41 -13.64 -5.59
CA LEU A 17 -24.15 -13.07 -6.91
C LEU A 17 -24.45 -11.56 -6.94
N GLU A 18 -25.52 -11.12 -6.29
CA GLU A 18 -25.80 -9.69 -6.15
C GLU A 18 -24.72 -8.98 -5.33
N LEU A 19 -24.29 -9.57 -4.20
CA LEU A 19 -23.16 -9.05 -3.43
C LEU A 19 -21.87 -9.01 -4.26
N LEU A 20 -21.59 -10.04 -5.07
CA LEU A 20 -20.39 -10.09 -5.92
C LEU A 20 -20.36 -8.95 -6.93
N LYS A 21 -21.51 -8.55 -7.47
CA LYS A 21 -21.59 -7.39 -8.37
C LYS A 21 -21.18 -6.10 -7.64
N ALA A 22 -21.70 -5.89 -6.43
CA ALA A 22 -21.35 -4.73 -5.61
C ALA A 22 -19.86 -4.73 -5.22
N GLU A 23 -19.31 -5.88 -4.84
CA GLU A 23 -17.87 -6.03 -4.54
C GLU A 23 -16.99 -5.69 -5.75
N LYS A 24 -17.34 -6.19 -6.94
CA LYS A 24 -16.60 -5.88 -8.18
C LYS A 24 -16.66 -4.40 -8.54
N GLU A 25 -17.80 -3.75 -8.30
CA GLU A 25 -17.93 -2.31 -8.51
C GLU A 25 -17.02 -1.52 -7.56
N LEU A 26 -16.93 -1.92 -6.29
CA LEU A 26 -16.00 -1.31 -5.34
C LEU A 26 -14.54 -1.47 -5.77
N THR A 27 -14.16 -2.63 -6.30
CA THR A 27 -12.81 -2.85 -6.87
C THR A 27 -12.52 -1.85 -7.98
N ARG A 28 -13.39 -1.72 -8.98
CA ARG A 28 -13.18 -0.80 -10.11
C ARG A 28 -13.07 0.66 -9.66
N ARG A 29 -13.89 1.09 -8.70
CA ARG A 29 -13.82 2.44 -8.13
C ARG A 29 -12.50 2.68 -7.39
N SER A 30 -11.98 1.64 -6.74
CA SER A 30 -10.68 1.71 -6.06
C SER A 30 -9.55 1.85 -7.08
N ASP A 31 -9.61 1.13 -8.19
CA ASP A 31 -8.65 1.23 -9.30
C ASP A 31 -8.69 2.64 -9.95
N GLU A 32 -9.89 3.18 -10.17
CA GLU A 32 -10.07 4.54 -10.69
C GLU A 32 -9.45 5.57 -9.74
N LEU A 33 -9.68 5.44 -8.43
CA LEU A 33 -9.11 6.33 -7.44
C LEU A 33 -7.58 6.21 -7.39
N ALA A 34 -7.03 5.01 -7.51
CA ALA A 34 -5.59 4.78 -7.59
C ALA A 34 -4.98 5.48 -8.81
N ARG A 35 -5.60 5.35 -10.00
CA ARG A 35 -5.18 6.06 -11.20
C ARG A 35 -5.22 7.58 -11.01
N ARG A 36 -6.31 8.12 -10.45
CA ARG A 36 -6.43 9.57 -10.18
C ARG A 36 -5.35 10.08 -9.23
N ARG A 37 -4.92 9.28 -8.24
CA ARG A 37 -3.80 9.63 -7.35
C ARG A 37 -2.46 9.65 -8.09
N GLN A 38 -2.24 8.72 -9.01
CA GLN A 38 -1.03 8.66 -9.84
C GLN A 38 -0.96 9.81 -10.86
N GLU A 39 -2.11 10.30 -11.30
CA GLU A 39 -2.24 11.44 -12.23
C GLU A 39 -2.11 12.81 -11.54
N LEU A 40 -1.96 12.86 -10.21
CA LEU A 40 -1.74 14.12 -9.51
C LEU A 40 -0.49 14.82 -10.06
N PRO A 41 -0.49 16.16 -10.15
CA PRO A 41 0.66 16.91 -10.62
C PRO A 41 1.92 16.57 -9.82
N TRP A 42 3.01 16.38 -10.55
CA TRP A 42 4.30 16.09 -9.94
C TRP A 42 4.86 17.38 -9.36
N VAL A 43 5.43 17.28 -8.15
CA VAL A 43 6.13 18.38 -7.51
C VAL A 43 7.62 18.11 -7.63
N LEU A 44 8.36 19.09 -8.15
CA LEU A 44 9.81 19.03 -8.17
C LEU A 44 10.33 18.95 -6.74
N ILE A 45 11.16 17.96 -6.46
CA ILE A 45 11.91 17.92 -5.21
C ILE A 45 13.13 18.82 -5.41
N ASP A 46 13.03 20.05 -4.92
CA ASP A 46 14.10 21.05 -4.93
C ASP A 46 15.00 20.97 -3.68
N LYS A 47 14.51 20.30 -2.63
CA LYS A 47 15.27 20.07 -1.41
C LYS A 47 16.43 19.10 -1.63
N GLU A 48 17.63 19.54 -1.26
CA GLU A 48 18.83 18.71 -1.24
C GLU A 48 18.83 17.72 -0.06
N TYR A 49 18.12 16.60 -0.23
CA TYR A 49 18.13 15.53 0.77
C TYR A 49 19.51 14.85 0.86
N ARG A 50 19.94 14.61 2.09
CA ARG A 50 21.11 13.80 2.42
C ARG A 50 20.69 12.61 3.26
N PHE A 51 21.22 11.45 2.91
CA PHE A 51 20.95 10.17 3.55
C PHE A 51 22.25 9.56 4.04
N GLU A 52 22.19 8.85 5.15
CA GLU A 52 23.28 7.99 5.61
C GLU A 52 23.12 6.60 5.01
N THR A 53 24.22 6.06 4.51
CA THR A 53 24.30 4.71 3.94
C THR A 53 25.55 4.01 4.47
N GLU A 54 25.68 2.70 4.24
CA GLU A 54 26.88 1.95 4.61
C GLU A 54 28.14 2.47 3.89
N GLU A 55 27.99 3.08 2.70
CA GLU A 55 29.08 3.67 1.91
C GLU A 55 29.34 5.15 2.27
N GLY A 56 28.61 5.69 3.26
CA GLY A 56 28.68 7.10 3.67
C GLY A 56 27.46 7.91 3.24
N GLY A 57 27.62 9.23 3.13
CA GLY A 57 26.53 10.15 2.78
C GLY A 57 26.13 10.06 1.29
N ALA A 58 24.83 10.04 1.01
CA ALA A 58 24.27 9.97 -0.35
C ALA A 58 23.21 11.06 -0.58
N SER A 59 23.07 11.55 -1.81
CA SER A 59 21.91 12.35 -2.23
C SER A 59 20.72 11.45 -2.60
N LEU A 60 19.52 12.05 -2.75
CA LEU A 60 18.35 11.30 -3.23
C LEU A 60 18.60 10.65 -4.61
N ALA A 61 19.29 11.34 -5.52
CA ALA A 61 19.59 10.83 -6.85
C ALA A 61 20.56 9.63 -6.81
N ASP A 62 21.55 9.67 -5.90
CA ASP A 62 22.54 8.59 -5.75
C ASP A 62 21.86 7.26 -5.36
N LEU A 63 20.78 7.30 -4.57
CA LEU A 63 20.02 6.11 -4.16
C LEU A 63 19.45 5.32 -5.35
N PHE A 64 19.21 5.96 -6.50
CA PHE A 64 18.74 5.27 -7.70
C PHE A 64 19.81 4.39 -8.34
N ARG A 65 21.11 4.68 -8.11
CA ARG A 65 22.25 3.96 -8.71
C ARG A 65 22.05 3.70 -10.22
N GLY A 66 21.70 4.74 -10.97
CA GLY A 66 21.46 4.71 -12.41
C GLY A 66 20.14 4.09 -12.87
N ARG A 67 19.22 3.74 -11.96
CA ARG A 67 17.90 3.17 -12.28
C ARG A 67 16.84 4.26 -12.42
N SER A 68 15.73 3.94 -13.08
CA SER A 68 14.58 4.84 -13.23
C SER A 68 13.60 4.79 -12.05
N GLN A 69 13.75 3.84 -11.13
CA GLN A 69 12.84 3.63 -10.00
C GLN A 69 13.61 3.36 -8.72
N LEU A 70 13.12 3.96 -7.63
CA LEU A 70 13.56 3.74 -6.27
C LEU A 70 12.38 3.17 -5.48
N LEU A 71 12.56 1.98 -4.87
CA LEU A 71 11.59 1.44 -3.92
C LEU A 71 12.03 1.82 -2.51
N VAL A 72 11.14 2.45 -1.75
CA VAL A 72 11.38 2.84 -0.36
C VAL A 72 10.61 1.92 0.56
N TYR A 73 11.33 1.26 1.45
CA TYR A 73 10.74 0.43 2.50
C TYR A 73 11.02 1.05 3.87
N HIS A 74 9.98 1.22 4.68
CA HIS A 74 10.11 1.81 6.00
C HIS A 74 10.43 0.71 7.01
N PHE A 75 11.71 0.58 7.32
CA PHE A 75 12.20 -0.30 8.38
C PHE A 75 12.38 0.50 9.66
N MET A 76 11.60 0.17 10.69
CA MET A 76 11.55 0.96 11.93
C MET A 76 12.33 0.28 13.06
N PHE A 77 13.13 1.08 13.77
CA PHE A 77 13.71 0.72 15.07
C PHE A 77 13.15 1.67 16.13
N GLY A 78 12.55 1.10 17.18
CA GLY A 78 12.16 1.87 18.35
C GLY A 78 13.39 2.24 19.21
N PRO A 79 13.32 3.28 20.05
CA PRO A 79 14.46 3.73 20.88
C PRO A 79 15.11 2.62 21.72
N ASP A 80 14.29 1.70 22.24
CA ASP A 80 14.76 0.60 23.11
C ASP A 80 14.82 -0.75 22.39
N TYR A 81 14.66 -0.78 21.06
CA TYR A 81 14.51 -2.02 20.32
C TYR A 81 15.88 -2.64 20.01
N LYS A 82 16.04 -3.92 20.35
CA LYS A 82 17.27 -4.70 20.03
C LYS A 82 17.27 -5.31 18.63
N ALA A 83 16.13 -5.27 17.95
CA ALA A 83 15.92 -5.75 16.59
C ALA A 83 14.88 -4.87 15.89
N GLY A 84 14.74 -5.01 14.57
CA GLY A 84 13.72 -4.28 13.82
C GLY A 84 12.30 -4.57 14.30
N CYS A 85 11.39 -3.63 14.02
CA CYS A 85 9.97 -3.83 14.28
C CYS A 85 9.46 -5.13 13.63
N PRO A 86 8.81 -6.06 14.36
CA PRO A 86 8.39 -7.35 13.82
C PRO A 86 7.47 -7.26 12.60
N SER A 87 6.62 -6.23 12.51
CA SER A 87 5.77 -6.01 11.34
C SER A 87 6.53 -5.42 10.14
N CYS A 88 7.70 -4.83 10.37
CA CYS A 88 8.59 -4.32 9.32
C CYS A 88 9.69 -5.32 8.94
N SER A 89 10.00 -6.30 9.78
CA SER A 89 11.11 -7.23 9.55
C SER A 89 10.70 -8.66 9.19
N ALA A 90 9.39 -8.95 9.17
CA ALA A 90 8.84 -10.25 8.81
C ALA A 90 8.81 -10.49 7.30
#